data_AF-A0A1Z7Z8K9-F1
#
_entry.id   AF-A0A1Z7Z8K9-F1
#
_cell.length_a   1.000
_cell.length_b   1.000
_cell.length_c   1.000
_cell.angle_alpha   90.00
_cell.angle_beta   90.00
_cell.angle_gamma   90.00
#
_symmetry.space_group_name_H-M   'P 1'
#
loop_
_entity.id
_entity.type
_entity.pdbx_description
1 polymer ?
#
loop_
_entity_poly.entity_id
_entity_poly.type
_entity_poly.pdbx_seq_one_letter_code
_entity_poly.pdbx_strand_id
1 'polypeptide(L)'
;MTNSESHIKNAAGSIIAVTSILSIGYAILRYHIVGPVPWSEFPFFILNKGISLAAFILLTFNFALGPLNNLGVKVSEQWLNARAALGMTGFLLVFIHALISFMLFNPEVFGKFFEENGHLTLMAGLSMLGGIVSFVVLWVMNLSFKTDLKEDKAFIRFITSRKFLLVAMLFAIAHIFFMGYKGWMEPSDWHGGLPPISLVAFSFCTVGYVINLIGRK
;
A
#
# COMPACT_ATOMS: atom_id res chain seq x y z
N MET A 1 29.99 7.95 35.04
CA MET A 1 29.66 6.95 33.99
C MET A 1 28.48 7.48 33.20
N THR A 2 28.75 8.17 32.10
CA THR A 2 27.73 8.69 31.18
C THR A 2 27.20 7.51 30.36
N ASN A 3 25.92 7.17 30.56
CA ASN A 3 25.20 6.28 29.65
C ASN A 3 25.23 6.93 28.26
N SER A 4 26.07 6.42 27.36
CA SER A 4 25.86 6.67 25.94
C SER A 4 24.58 5.94 25.58
N GLU A 5 23.48 6.67 25.47
CA GLU A 5 22.31 6.20 24.74
C GLU A 5 22.83 5.80 23.35
N SER A 6 23.01 4.50 23.13
CA SER A 6 23.30 3.98 21.81
C SER A 6 22.12 4.43 20.96
N HIS A 7 22.31 5.42 20.09
CA HIS A 7 21.29 5.84 19.13
C HIS A 7 20.75 4.57 18.48
N ILE A 8 19.51 4.21 18.84
CA ILE A 8 18.87 3.02 18.32
C ILE A 8 18.84 3.22 16.81
N LYS A 9 19.68 2.48 16.09
CA LYS A 9 19.82 2.63 14.64
C LYS A 9 18.45 2.36 14.02
N ASN A 10 17.91 3.33 13.30
CA ASN A 10 16.60 3.26 12.67
C ASN A 10 16.77 3.32 11.15
N ALA A 11 16.33 2.27 10.45
CA ALA A 11 16.50 2.16 9.00
C ALA A 11 15.39 2.86 8.19
N ALA A 12 14.45 3.56 8.84
CA ALA A 12 13.23 4.09 8.22
C ALA A 12 13.52 4.97 6.99
N GLY A 13 14.42 5.96 7.11
CA GLY A 13 14.72 6.89 6.03
C GLY A 13 15.22 6.17 4.77
N SER A 14 16.16 5.23 4.93
CA SER A 14 16.69 4.43 3.82
C SER A 14 15.62 3.54 3.20
N ILE A 15 14.81 2.84 4.01
CA ILE A 15 13.73 1.96 3.51
C ILE A 15 12.70 2.78 2.72
N ILE A 16 12.28 3.93 3.25
CA ILE A 16 11.31 4.82 2.60
C ILE A 16 11.86 5.34 1.27
N ALA A 17 13.09 5.85 1.27
CA ALA A 17 13.71 6.42 0.08
C ALA A 17 13.87 5.36 -1.03
N VAL A 18 14.45 4.20 -0.69
CA VAL A 18 14.65 3.10 -1.65
C VAL A 18 13.32 2.59 -2.19
N THR A 19 12.33 2.36 -1.31
CA THR A 19 11.00 1.87 -1.74
C THR A 19 10.32 2.85 -2.68
N SER A 20 10.39 4.15 -2.37
CA SER A 20 9.79 5.21 -3.20
C SER A 20 10.48 5.31 -4.56
N ILE A 21 11.82 5.35 -4.58
CA ILE A 21 12.62 5.44 -5.82
C ILE A 21 12.35 4.22 -6.71
N LEU A 22 12.38 3.01 -6.15
CA LEU A 22 12.13 1.80 -6.92
C LEU A 22 10.69 1.74 -7.45
N SER A 23 9.70 2.16 -6.66
CA SER A 23 8.30 2.13 -7.09
C SER A 23 8.00 3.15 -8.18
N ILE A 24 8.53 4.37 -8.07
CA ILE A 24 8.40 5.42 -9.09
C ILE A 24 9.22 5.04 -10.34
N GLY A 25 10.45 4.56 -10.16
CA GLY A 25 11.30 4.07 -11.25
C GLY A 25 10.64 2.93 -12.02
N TYR A 26 10.00 1.99 -11.32
CA TYR A 26 9.22 0.93 -11.94
C TYR A 26 8.05 1.47 -12.77
N ALA A 27 7.31 2.45 -12.24
CA ALA A 27 6.22 3.09 -12.97
C ALA A 27 6.74 3.81 -14.23
N ILE A 28 7.81 4.61 -14.11
CA ILE A 28 8.41 5.30 -15.25
C ILE A 28 8.86 4.30 -16.32
N LEU A 29 9.64 3.28 -15.91
CA LEU A 29 10.12 2.25 -16.82
C LEU A 29 8.96 1.60 -17.57
N ARG A 30 7.98 1.08 -16.84
CA ARG A 30 6.84 0.34 -17.42
C ARG A 30 5.96 1.20 -18.32
N TYR A 31 5.67 2.45 -17.93
CA TYR A 31 4.65 3.25 -18.60
C TYR A 31 5.22 4.21 -19.65
N HIS A 32 6.41 4.77 -19.45
CA HIS A 32 7.02 5.74 -20.38
C HIS A 32 8.12 5.15 -21.25
N ILE A 33 8.96 4.25 -20.71
CA ILE A 33 10.14 3.75 -21.43
C ILE A 33 9.78 2.57 -22.32
N VAL A 34 9.08 1.57 -21.76
CA VAL A 34 8.63 0.38 -22.51
C VAL A 34 7.13 0.40 -22.82
N GLY A 35 6.41 1.39 -22.26
CA GLY A 35 4.99 1.59 -22.47
C GLY A 35 4.70 2.83 -23.32
N PRO A 36 3.46 2.96 -23.84
CA PRO A 36 3.10 4.02 -24.78
C PRO A 36 2.66 5.33 -24.12
N VAL A 37 2.79 5.49 -22.79
CA VAL A 37 2.20 6.64 -22.08
C VAL A 37 3.07 7.89 -22.29
N PRO A 38 2.51 9.02 -22.77
CA PRO A 38 3.30 10.23 -22.99
C PRO A 38 3.74 10.87 -21.67
N TRP A 39 4.89 11.56 -21.68
CA TRP A 39 5.47 12.20 -20.49
C TRP A 39 4.60 13.29 -19.87
N SER A 40 3.65 13.85 -20.62
CA SER A 40 2.63 14.78 -20.09
C SER A 40 1.78 14.15 -18.98
N GLU A 41 1.59 12.82 -19.01
CA GLU A 41 0.83 12.07 -18.00
C GLU A 41 1.64 11.77 -16.73
N PHE A 42 2.92 12.18 -16.67
CA PHE A 42 3.77 11.89 -15.53
C PHE A 42 3.26 12.46 -14.20
N PRO A 43 2.92 13.76 -14.08
CA PRO A 43 2.72 14.41 -12.78
C PRO A 43 1.59 13.82 -11.93
N PHE A 44 0.47 13.46 -12.56
CA PHE A 44 -0.69 12.92 -11.84
C PHE A 44 -0.93 11.44 -12.13
N PHE A 45 -0.83 10.99 -13.38
CA PHE A 45 -1.19 9.60 -13.68
C PHE A 45 -0.08 8.62 -13.31
N ILE A 46 1.15 8.81 -13.79
CA ILE A 46 2.24 7.85 -13.55
C ILE A 46 2.84 8.00 -12.16
N LEU A 47 3.01 9.23 -11.65
CA LEU A 47 3.48 9.46 -10.29
C LEU A 47 2.54 8.82 -9.26
N ASN A 48 1.22 8.91 -9.45
CA ASN A 48 0.23 8.28 -8.56
C ASN A 48 0.35 6.74 -8.54
N LYS A 49 0.69 6.12 -9.68
CA LYS A 49 0.98 4.68 -9.73
C LYS A 49 2.23 4.32 -8.92
N GLY A 50 3.29 5.12 -9.03
CA GLY A 50 4.52 4.91 -8.25
C GLY A 50 4.30 5.11 -6.74
N ILE A 51 3.61 6.19 -6.35
CA ILE A 51 3.27 6.52 -4.97
C ILE A 51 2.40 5.43 -4.33
N SER A 52 1.37 4.96 -5.04
CA SER A 52 0.49 3.89 -4.54
C SER A 52 1.24 2.58 -4.32
N LEU A 53 2.13 2.18 -5.24
CA LEU A 53 2.97 1.00 -5.05
C LEU A 53 3.88 1.15 -3.83
N ALA A 54 4.55 2.30 -3.68
CA ALA A 54 5.40 2.57 -2.52
C ALA A 54 4.58 2.49 -1.21
N ALA A 55 3.37 3.05 -1.20
CA ALA A 55 2.47 3.01 -0.06
C ALA A 55 2.14 1.57 0.36
N PHE A 56 1.76 0.71 -0.60
CA PHE A 56 1.44 -0.69 -0.32
C PHE A 56 2.64 -1.48 0.23
N ILE A 57 3.84 -1.25 -0.30
CA ILE A 57 5.06 -1.93 0.19
C ILE A 57 5.39 -1.47 1.62
N LEU A 58 5.36 -0.16 1.88
CA LEU A 58 5.66 0.39 3.21
C LEU A 58 4.65 -0.06 4.27
N LEU A 59 3.35 -0.07 3.94
CA LEU A 59 2.29 -0.60 4.81
C LEU A 59 2.47 -2.10 5.03
N THR A 60 2.85 -2.85 4.00
CA THR A 60 3.17 -4.27 4.13
C THR A 60 4.31 -4.48 5.12
N PHE A 61 5.40 -3.72 5.03
CA PHE A 61 6.51 -3.81 5.98
C PHE A 61 6.09 -3.40 7.40
N ASN A 62 5.28 -2.35 7.55
CA ASN A 62 4.73 -1.95 8.86
C ASN A 62 4.00 -3.12 9.55
N PHE A 63 3.10 -3.80 8.83
CA PHE A 63 2.29 -4.85 9.41
C PHE A 63 2.99 -6.21 9.48
N ALA A 64 3.85 -6.54 8.52
CA ALA A 64 4.38 -7.90 8.36
C ALA A 64 5.72 -8.16 9.06
N LEU A 65 6.59 -7.15 9.26
CA LEU A 65 7.94 -7.40 9.81
C LEU A 65 7.93 -8.00 11.23
N GLY A 66 7.00 -7.59 12.08
CA GLY A 66 6.84 -8.17 13.42
C GLY A 66 6.38 -9.64 13.38
N PRO A 67 5.23 -9.94 12.74
CA PRO A 67 4.79 -11.30 12.51
C PRO A 67 5.82 -12.20 11.80
N LEU A 68 6.57 -11.66 10.83
CA LEU A 68 7.65 -12.37 10.15
C LEU A 68 8.74 -12.80 11.13
N ASN A 69 9.12 -11.90 12.05
CA ASN A 69 10.06 -12.22 13.12
C ASN A 69 9.52 -13.31 14.07
N ASN A 70 8.21 -13.31 14.34
CA ASN A 70 7.57 -14.36 15.14
C ASN A 70 7.58 -15.74 14.47
N LEU A 71 7.70 -15.80 13.14
CA LEU A 71 7.83 -17.04 12.36
C LEU A 71 9.28 -17.56 12.31
N GLY A 72 10.23 -16.92 13.01
CA GLY A 72 11.63 -17.34 13.08
C GLY A 72 12.54 -16.74 12.00
N VAL A 73 12.00 -15.89 11.11
CA VAL A 73 12.82 -15.14 10.15
C VAL A 73 13.48 -13.99 10.91
N LYS A 74 14.81 -13.98 10.97
CA LYS A 74 15.56 -12.93 11.67
C LYS A 74 15.39 -11.58 10.99
N VAL A 75 14.54 -10.71 11.54
CA VAL A 75 14.40 -9.32 11.12
C VAL A 75 15.28 -8.45 12.03
N SER A 76 16.15 -7.62 11.44
CA SER A 76 17.02 -6.75 12.23
C SER A 76 16.23 -5.78 13.10
N GLU A 77 16.75 -5.44 14.28
CA GLU A 77 16.12 -4.46 15.18
C GLU A 77 15.89 -3.11 14.50
N GLN A 78 16.80 -2.68 13.63
CA GLN A 78 16.68 -1.41 12.90
C GLN A 78 15.44 -1.37 12.01
N TRP A 79 15.07 -2.50 11.42
CA TRP A 79 13.85 -2.64 10.61
C TRP A 79 12.59 -2.75 11.47
N LEU A 80 12.67 -3.46 12.61
CA LEU A 80 11.57 -3.54 13.56
C LEU A 80 11.22 -2.18 14.17
N ASN A 81 12.25 -1.37 14.46
CA ASN A 81 12.13 -0.01 14.99
C ASN A 81 11.64 0.99 13.92
N ALA A 82 11.88 0.72 12.64
CA ALA A 82 11.42 1.56 11.54
C ALA A 82 9.89 1.48 11.32
N ARG A 83 9.23 0.40 11.76
CA ARG A 83 7.83 0.09 11.39
C ARG A 83 6.87 1.26 11.58
N ALA A 84 6.93 1.98 12.69
CA ALA A 84 6.02 3.10 12.94
C ALA A 84 6.16 4.19 11.86
N ALA A 85 7.39 4.57 11.53
CA ALA A 85 7.66 5.54 10.45
C ALA A 85 7.20 5.00 9.09
N LEU A 86 7.46 3.73 8.77
CA LEU A 86 6.97 3.11 7.53
C LEU A 86 5.43 3.16 7.43
N GLY A 87 4.74 2.92 8.55
CA GLY A 87 3.27 2.97 8.61
C GLY A 87 2.72 4.38 8.38
N MET A 88 3.28 5.38 9.07
CA MET A 88 2.88 6.78 8.92
C MET A 88 3.14 7.31 7.51
N THR A 89 4.33 7.03 6.95
CA THR A 89 4.66 7.43 5.58
C THR A 89 3.80 6.67 4.56
N GLY A 90 3.62 5.36 4.73
CA GLY A 90 2.74 4.57 3.87
C GLY A 90 1.32 5.12 3.86
N PHE A 91 0.77 5.47 5.03
CA PHE A 91 -0.55 6.10 5.13
C PHE A 91 -0.61 7.46 4.43
N LEU A 92 0.39 8.33 4.61
CA LEU A 92 0.46 9.61 3.90
C LEU A 92 0.46 9.42 2.37
N LEU A 93 1.21 8.44 1.88
CA LEU A 93 1.24 8.12 0.44
C LEU A 93 -0.10 7.56 -0.05
N VAL A 94 -0.81 6.73 0.73
CA VAL A 94 -2.19 6.31 0.41
C VAL A 94 -3.13 7.52 0.37
N PHE A 95 -2.99 8.46 1.31
CA PHE A 95 -3.82 9.66 1.32
C PHE A 95 -3.61 10.52 0.07
N ILE A 96 -2.35 10.78 -0.28
CA ILE A 96 -2.00 11.48 -1.53
C ILE A 96 -2.56 10.71 -2.75
N HIS A 97 -2.39 9.39 -2.77
CA HIS A 97 -2.92 8.53 -3.83
C HIS A 97 -4.44 8.66 -3.97
N ALA A 98 -5.18 8.66 -2.86
CA ALA A 98 -6.63 8.80 -2.86
C ALA A 98 -7.04 10.17 -3.43
N LEU A 99 -6.39 11.25 -2.99
CA LEU A 99 -6.66 12.61 -3.49
C LEU A 99 -6.40 12.74 -4.99
N ILE A 100 -5.24 12.27 -5.48
CA ILE A 100 -4.95 12.29 -6.92
C ILE A 100 -5.94 11.42 -7.69
N SER A 101 -6.27 10.24 -7.16
CA SER A 101 -7.21 9.33 -7.82
C SER A 101 -8.59 9.95 -7.93
N PHE A 102 -9.08 10.68 -6.92
CA PHE A 102 -10.33 11.45 -7.00
C PHE A 102 -10.29 12.50 -8.12
N MET A 103 -9.19 13.23 -8.26
CA MET A 103 -9.04 14.24 -9.34
C MET A 103 -9.05 13.61 -10.73
N LEU A 104 -8.50 12.40 -10.86
CA LEU A 104 -8.41 11.67 -12.12
C LEU A 104 -9.63 10.77 -12.41
N PHE A 105 -10.60 10.67 -11.49
CA PHE A 105 -11.65 9.66 -11.55
C PHE A 105 -12.75 10.01 -12.56
N ASN A 106 -12.45 9.78 -13.83
CA ASN A 106 -13.40 9.99 -14.93
C ASN A 106 -13.25 8.88 -16.01
N PRO A 107 -14.23 8.75 -16.91
CA PRO A 107 -14.20 7.73 -17.96
C PRO A 107 -13.07 7.89 -18.99
N GLU A 108 -12.57 9.10 -19.22
CA GLU A 108 -11.47 9.33 -20.18
C GLU A 108 -10.15 8.73 -19.68
N VAL A 109 -9.89 8.83 -18.37
CA VAL A 109 -8.67 8.29 -17.74
C VAL A 109 -8.84 6.83 -17.31
N PHE A 110 -10.01 6.48 -16.77
CA PHE A 110 -10.31 5.16 -16.22
C PHE A 110 -11.43 4.45 -16.96
N GLY A 111 -11.45 4.47 -18.29
CA GLY A 111 -12.55 3.90 -19.09
C GLY A 111 -12.97 2.47 -18.71
N LYS A 112 -12.01 1.61 -18.30
CA LYS A 112 -12.30 0.23 -17.81
C LYS A 112 -13.17 0.18 -16.54
N PHE A 113 -13.34 1.29 -15.83
CA PHE A 113 -14.10 1.38 -14.60
C PHE A 113 -15.55 1.80 -14.84
N PHE A 114 -15.86 2.30 -16.03
CA PHE A 114 -17.17 2.85 -16.36
C PHE A 114 -17.84 2.02 -17.46
N GLU A 115 -19.14 1.85 -17.34
CA GLU A 115 -20.02 1.39 -18.41
C GLU A 115 -20.28 2.54 -19.39
N GLU A 116 -20.82 2.26 -20.58
CA GLU A 116 -21.10 3.27 -21.61
C GLU A 116 -22.07 4.38 -21.14
N ASN A 117 -22.93 4.07 -20.16
CA ASN A 117 -23.85 5.03 -19.56
C ASN A 117 -23.21 5.91 -18.47
N GLY A 118 -21.91 5.79 -18.24
CA GLY A 118 -21.17 6.54 -17.23
C GLY A 118 -21.30 6.02 -15.79
N HIS A 119 -22.02 4.93 -15.56
CA HIS A 119 -22.03 4.26 -14.26
C HIS A 119 -20.78 3.40 -14.05
N LEU A 120 -20.45 3.13 -12.78
CA LEU A 120 -19.36 2.20 -12.48
C LEU A 120 -19.75 0.77 -12.86
N THR A 121 -18.79 0.04 -13.43
CA THR A 121 -18.91 -1.42 -13.54
C THR A 121 -18.98 -2.02 -12.13
N LEU A 122 -19.59 -3.20 -11.99
CA LEU A 122 -19.65 -3.90 -10.70
C LEU A 122 -18.24 -4.09 -10.09
N MET A 123 -17.27 -4.44 -10.92
CA MET A 123 -15.89 -4.68 -10.48
C MET A 123 -15.22 -3.39 -9.99
N ALA A 124 -15.44 -2.27 -10.69
CA ALA A 124 -14.97 -0.97 -10.23
C ALA A 124 -15.64 -0.56 -8.91
N GLY A 125 -16.96 -0.76 -8.78
CA GLY A 125 -17.69 -0.49 -7.54
C GLY A 125 -17.14 -1.28 -6.35
N LEU A 126 -16.91 -2.59 -6.49
CA LEU A 126 -16.32 -3.43 -5.45
C LEU A 126 -14.88 -3.02 -5.13
N SER A 127 -14.08 -2.66 -6.13
CA SER A 127 -12.72 -2.14 -5.93
C SER A 127 -12.73 -0.84 -5.13
N MET A 128 -13.57 0.14 -5.50
CA MET A 128 -13.66 1.42 -4.81
C MET A 128 -14.16 1.26 -3.38
N LEU A 129 -15.16 0.41 -3.15
CA LEU A 129 -15.62 0.10 -1.79
C LEU A 129 -14.49 -0.49 -0.92
N GLY A 130 -13.72 -1.43 -1.46
CA GLY A 130 -12.55 -1.99 -0.77
C GLY A 130 -11.50 -0.92 -0.46
N GLY A 131 -11.24 -0.02 -1.41
CA GLY A 131 -10.31 1.10 -1.23
C GLY A 131 -10.76 2.04 -0.10
N ILE A 132 -12.04 2.44 -0.10
CA ILE A 132 -12.63 3.33 0.92
C ILE A 132 -12.57 2.68 2.30
N VAL A 133 -13.05 1.44 2.44
CA VAL A 133 -13.06 0.75 3.73
C VAL A 133 -11.63 0.57 4.26
N SER A 134 -10.70 0.13 3.42
CA SER A 134 -9.29 0.01 3.81
C SER A 134 -8.70 1.37 4.23
N PHE A 135 -8.97 2.43 3.48
CA PHE A 135 -8.48 3.76 3.78
C PHE A 135 -8.99 4.30 5.12
N VAL A 136 -10.30 4.19 5.37
CA VAL A 136 -10.91 4.59 6.65
C VAL A 136 -10.32 3.80 7.81
N VAL A 137 -10.12 2.49 7.65
CA VAL A 137 -9.51 1.67 8.69
C VAL A 137 -8.05 2.08 8.95
N LEU A 138 -7.25 2.29 7.90
CA LEU A 138 -5.89 2.82 8.02
C LEU A 138 -5.86 4.18 8.73
N TRP A 139 -6.82 5.06 8.42
CA TRP A 139 -6.95 6.37 9.07
C TRP A 139 -7.23 6.22 10.57
N VAL A 140 -8.20 5.39 10.96
CA VAL A 140 -8.52 5.12 12.37
C VAL A 140 -7.31 4.55 13.11
N MET A 141 -6.56 3.62 12.48
CA MET A 141 -5.32 3.11 13.06
C MET A 141 -4.24 4.19 13.18
N ASN A 142 -4.12 5.09 12.22
CA ASN A 142 -3.18 6.19 12.32
C ASN A 142 -3.54 7.15 13.48
N LEU A 143 -4.84 7.40 13.70
CA LEU A 143 -5.34 8.19 14.84
C LEU A 143 -5.03 7.53 16.19
N SER A 144 -4.99 6.20 16.26
CA SER A 144 -4.64 5.45 17.47
C SER A 144 -3.26 5.78 18.05
N PHE A 145 -2.37 6.35 17.23
CA PHE A 145 -1.03 6.77 17.66
C PHE A 145 -1.02 8.16 18.31
N LYS A 146 -2.13 8.92 18.29
CA LYS A 146 -2.27 10.21 18.98
C LYS A 146 -2.52 10.01 20.48
N THR A 147 -1.92 10.87 21.31
CA THR A 147 -1.90 10.78 22.78
C THR A 147 -3.29 10.72 23.41
N ASP A 148 -4.23 11.52 22.95
CA ASP A 148 -5.54 11.66 23.60
C ASP A 148 -6.43 10.42 23.38
N LEU A 149 -6.23 9.70 22.27
CA LEU A 149 -6.95 8.45 21.97
C LEU A 149 -6.29 7.22 22.60
N LYS A 150 -5.02 7.33 23.04
CA LYS A 150 -4.33 6.23 23.75
C LYS A 150 -4.93 5.95 25.12
N GLU A 151 -5.66 6.92 25.69
CA GLU A 151 -6.32 6.76 26.99
C GLU A 151 -7.49 5.77 26.92
N ASP A 152 -8.13 5.62 25.75
CA ASP A 152 -9.15 4.59 25.51
C ASP A 152 -8.52 3.23 25.14
N LYS A 153 -8.02 2.54 26.16
CA LYS A 153 -7.37 1.24 26.03
C LYS A 153 -8.25 0.18 25.35
N ALA A 154 -9.58 0.25 25.49
CA ALA A 154 -10.49 -0.73 24.90
C ALA A 154 -10.60 -0.53 23.38
N PHE A 155 -10.77 0.71 22.94
CA PHE A 155 -10.78 1.08 21.53
C PHE A 155 -9.45 0.73 20.85
N ILE A 156 -8.32 1.12 21.46
CA ILE A 156 -6.98 0.82 20.94
C ILE A 156 -6.78 -0.70 20.80
N ARG A 157 -7.17 -1.49 21.80
CA ARG A 157 -7.06 -2.96 21.73
C ARG A 157 -7.89 -3.56 20.61
N PHE A 158 -9.08 -3.00 20.34
CA PHE A 158 -9.95 -3.46 19.26
C PHE A 158 -9.34 -3.18 17.88
N ILE A 159 -8.95 -1.94 17.60
CA ILE A 159 -8.43 -1.52 16.28
C ILE A 159 -7.02 -2.05 16.01
N THR A 160 -6.26 -2.40 17.04
CA THR A 160 -4.95 -3.07 16.88
C THR A 160 -5.07 -4.60 16.94
N SER A 161 -6.29 -5.13 17.09
CA SER A 161 -6.50 -6.57 17.14
C SER A 161 -6.14 -7.24 15.81
N ARG A 162 -5.65 -8.47 15.89
CA ARG A 162 -5.32 -9.30 14.71
C ARG A 162 -6.47 -9.39 13.71
N LYS A 163 -7.68 -9.65 14.20
CA LYS A 163 -8.87 -9.81 13.34
C LYS A 163 -9.13 -8.53 12.55
N PHE A 164 -9.13 -7.39 13.23
CA PHE A 164 -9.39 -6.10 12.61
C PHE A 164 -8.33 -5.75 11.55
N LEU A 165 -7.05 -5.93 11.87
CA LEU A 165 -5.94 -5.71 10.94
C LEU A 165 -6.02 -6.60 9.70
N LEU A 166 -6.32 -7.89 9.87
CA LEU A 166 -6.46 -8.82 8.74
C LEU A 166 -7.64 -8.42 7.84
N VAL A 167 -8.77 -8.00 8.43
CA VAL A 167 -9.90 -7.49 7.65
C VAL A 167 -9.51 -6.24 6.86
N ALA A 168 -8.77 -5.30 7.47
CA ALA A 168 -8.27 -4.11 6.78
C ALA A 168 -7.40 -4.47 5.56
N MET A 169 -6.44 -5.37 5.76
CA MET A 169 -5.55 -5.84 4.69
C MET A 169 -6.33 -6.59 3.60
N LEU A 170 -7.38 -7.32 3.96
CA LEU A 170 -8.23 -8.01 2.98
C LEU A 170 -8.96 -7.01 2.07
N PHE A 171 -9.47 -5.90 2.61
CA PHE A 171 -10.09 -4.85 1.79
C PHE A 171 -9.08 -4.15 0.88
N ALA A 172 -7.84 -3.92 1.34
CA ALA A 172 -6.75 -3.44 0.49
C ALA A 172 -6.45 -4.41 -0.68
N ILE A 173 -6.40 -5.71 -0.40
CA ILE A 173 -6.19 -6.76 -1.41
C ILE A 173 -7.38 -6.79 -2.38
N ALA A 174 -8.61 -6.75 -1.87
CA ALA A 174 -9.83 -6.74 -2.68
C ALA A 174 -9.88 -5.53 -3.61
N HIS A 175 -9.50 -4.35 -3.13
CA HIS A 175 -9.37 -3.14 -3.93
C HIS A 175 -8.50 -3.38 -5.17
N ILE A 176 -7.29 -3.93 -4.98
CA ILE A 176 -6.33 -4.19 -6.06
C ILE A 176 -6.80 -5.35 -6.96
N PHE A 177 -7.38 -6.40 -6.37
CA PHE A 177 -7.85 -7.58 -7.09
C PHE A 177 -8.93 -7.21 -8.11
N PHE A 178 -10.02 -6.58 -7.68
CA PHE A 178 -11.15 -6.31 -8.55
C PHE A 178 -10.82 -5.34 -9.69
N MET A 179 -9.85 -4.44 -9.51
CA MET A 179 -9.39 -3.56 -10.59
C MET A 179 -8.38 -4.22 -11.56
N GLY A 180 -7.68 -5.27 -11.13
CA GLY A 180 -6.46 -5.74 -11.80
C GLY A 180 -6.54 -7.13 -12.42
N TYR A 181 -7.30 -8.06 -11.84
CA TYR A 181 -7.14 -9.50 -12.09
C TYR A 181 -7.18 -9.90 -13.57
N LYS A 182 -8.09 -9.31 -14.37
CA LYS A 182 -8.18 -9.61 -15.81
C LYS A 182 -6.89 -9.25 -16.55
N GLY A 183 -6.31 -8.08 -16.26
CA GLY A 183 -5.07 -7.63 -16.91
C GLY A 183 -3.82 -8.37 -16.42
N TRP A 184 -3.89 -9.09 -15.31
CA TRP A 184 -2.78 -9.92 -14.83
C TRP A 184 -2.66 -11.21 -15.62
N MET A 185 -3.79 -11.72 -16.13
CA MET A 185 -3.86 -12.99 -16.86
C MET A 185 -3.58 -12.84 -18.36
N GLU A 186 -3.22 -11.64 -18.82
CA GLU A 186 -2.87 -11.35 -20.20
C GLU A 186 -1.41 -10.89 -20.31
N PRO A 187 -0.44 -11.81 -20.33
CA PRO A 187 0.99 -11.45 -20.43
C PRO A 187 1.34 -10.70 -21.71
N SER A 188 0.52 -10.83 -22.77
CA SER A 188 0.74 -10.10 -24.03
C SER A 188 0.60 -8.57 -23.85
N ASP A 189 -0.18 -8.12 -22.86
CA ASP A 189 -0.36 -6.71 -22.50
C ASP A 189 0.75 -6.16 -21.58
N TRP A 190 1.77 -6.96 -21.26
CA TRP A 190 2.85 -6.57 -20.36
C TRP A 190 3.92 -5.81 -21.14
N HIS A 191 3.81 -4.47 -21.14
CA HIS A 191 4.81 -3.59 -21.74
C HIS A 191 6.23 -3.93 -21.27
N GLY A 192 7.12 -4.27 -22.22
CA GLY A 192 8.49 -4.71 -21.97
C GLY A 192 8.60 -6.00 -21.16
N GLY A 193 7.57 -6.84 -21.13
CA GLY A 193 7.48 -8.05 -20.30
C GLY A 193 7.32 -7.76 -18.80
N LEU A 194 7.10 -6.50 -18.41
CA LEU A 194 6.97 -6.10 -17.01
C LEU A 194 5.53 -6.27 -16.51
N PRO A 195 5.33 -6.95 -15.36
CA PRO A 195 3.99 -7.17 -14.84
C PRO A 195 3.26 -5.85 -14.55
N PRO A 196 1.91 -5.82 -14.59
CA PRO A 196 1.13 -4.67 -14.15
C PRO A 196 1.52 -4.25 -12.74
N ILE A 197 1.63 -2.94 -12.49
CA ILE A 197 2.01 -2.43 -11.17
C ILE A 197 1.06 -2.89 -10.06
N SER A 198 -0.22 -3.09 -10.39
CA SER A 198 -1.23 -3.65 -9.49
C SER A 198 -0.94 -5.12 -9.13
N LEU A 199 -0.36 -5.92 -10.03
CA LEU A 199 0.04 -7.30 -9.72
C LEU A 199 1.22 -7.32 -8.74
N VAL A 200 2.18 -6.41 -8.91
CA VAL A 200 3.31 -6.26 -7.96
C VAL A 200 2.78 -5.88 -6.58
N ALA A 201 1.93 -4.86 -6.49
CA ALA A 201 1.30 -4.45 -5.23
C ALA A 201 0.48 -5.58 -4.60
N PHE A 202 -0.35 -6.27 -5.39
CA PHE A 202 -1.14 -7.42 -4.94
C PHE A 202 -0.27 -8.53 -4.35
N SER A 203 0.87 -8.82 -4.98
CA SER A 203 1.81 -9.85 -4.52
C SER A 203 2.41 -9.49 -3.15
N PHE A 204 2.89 -8.26 -2.98
CA PHE A 204 3.39 -7.77 -1.69
C PHE A 204 2.30 -7.83 -0.60
N CYS A 205 1.11 -7.31 -0.89
CA CYS A 205 0.01 -7.31 0.08
C CYS A 205 -0.44 -8.72 0.46
N THR A 206 -0.51 -9.64 -0.51
CA THR A 206 -0.90 -11.04 -0.28
C THR A 206 0.14 -11.76 0.57
N VAL A 207 1.42 -11.61 0.25
CA VAL A 207 2.52 -12.17 1.08
C VAL A 207 2.47 -11.58 2.49
N GLY A 208 2.32 -10.27 2.61
CA GLY A 208 2.16 -9.58 3.89
C GLY A 208 0.96 -10.10 4.69
N TYR A 209 -0.17 -10.34 4.02
CA TYR A 209 -1.37 -10.87 4.62
C TYR A 209 -1.15 -12.28 5.15
N VAL A 210 -0.54 -13.18 4.37
CA VAL A 210 -0.21 -14.55 4.81
C VAL A 210 0.75 -14.54 6.00
N ILE A 211 1.78 -13.70 5.97
CA ILE A 211 2.71 -13.52 7.10
C ILE A 211 1.96 -13.08 8.36
N ASN A 212 1.03 -12.12 8.25
CA ASN A 212 0.21 -11.67 9.37
C ASN A 212 -0.77 -12.75 9.83
N LEU A 213 -1.35 -13.52 8.90
CA LEU A 213 -2.29 -14.57 9.20
C LEU A 213 -1.65 -15.67 10.04
N ILE A 214 -0.39 -16.01 9.77
CA ILE A 214 0.30 -17.12 10.45
C ILE A 214 1.12 -16.62 11.65
N GLY A 215 1.84 -15.49 11.50
CA GLY A 215 2.82 -15.02 12.49
C GLY A 215 2.30 -14.06 13.55
N ARG A 216 1.09 -13.51 13.40
CA ARG A 216 0.51 -12.60 14.39
C ARG A 216 -0.12 -13.41 15.53
N LYS A 217 0.50 -13.32 16.71
CA LYS A 217 -0.01 -13.90 17.96
C LYS A 217 -1.08 -12.99 18.55
#